data_AF-A0A2N1QVW0-F1
#
_entry.id   AF-A0A2N1QVW0-F1
#
_cell.length_a   1.000
_cell.length_b   1.000
_cell.length_c   1.000
_cell.angle_alpha   90.00
_cell.angle_beta   90.00
_cell.angle_gamma   90.00
#
_symmetry.space_group_name_H-M   'P 1'
#
loop_
_entity.id
_entity.type
_entity.pdbx_description
1 polymer ?
#
loop_
_entity_poly.entity_id
_entity_poly.type
_entity_poly.pdbx_seq_one_letter_code
_entity_poly.pdbx_strand_id
1 'polypeptide(L)' 'MDKMDQLKKIADESFRQKEARRLKLASLPFEEKVRIVVELQKIQAPILRARGIKVKVWDIDSH' A
#
# COMPACT_ATOMS: atom_id res chain seq x y z
N MET A 1 -15.01 24.30 -19.52
CA MET A 1 -14.73 23.66 -18.22
C MET A 1 -13.34 24.13 -17.82
N ASP A 2 -13.20 24.75 -16.67
CA ASP A 2 -11.91 25.31 -16.27
C ASP A 2 -10.88 24.19 -16.04
N LYS A 3 -9.59 24.48 -16.25
CA LYS A 3 -8.52 23.50 -16.04
C LYS A 3 -8.49 23.04 -14.57
N MET A 4 -8.85 23.92 -13.63
CA MET A 4 -8.95 23.54 -12.22
C MET A 4 -10.12 22.60 -11.95
N ASP A 5 -11.26 22.76 -12.66
CA ASP A 5 -12.40 21.84 -12.53
C ASP A 5 -12.03 20.42 -13.00
N GLN A 6 -11.25 20.31 -14.08
CA GLN A 6 -10.77 19.03 -14.58
C GLN A 6 -9.82 18.35 -13.58
N LEU A 7 -8.85 19.12 -13.03
CA LEU A 7 -7.93 18.61 -12.02
C LEU A 7 -8.66 18.18 -10.75
N LYS A 8 -9.66 18.96 -10.31
CA LYS A 8 -10.48 18.62 -9.15
C LYS A 8 -11.22 17.31 -9.37
N LYS A 9 -11.84 17.12 -10.53
CA LYS A 9 -12.53 15.86 -10.88
C LYS A 9 -11.59 14.65 -10.87
N ILE A 10 -10.38 14.79 -11.41
CA ILE A 10 -9.37 13.72 -11.40
C ILE A 10 -8.93 13.40 -9.96
N ALA A 11 -8.71 14.42 -9.14
CA ALA A 11 -8.33 14.25 -7.75
C ALA A 11 -9.43 13.53 -6.97
N ASP A 12 -10.67 13.99 -7.09
CA ASP A 12 -11.84 13.41 -6.41
C ASP A 12 -12.03 11.93 -6.78
N GLU A 13 -11.88 11.60 -8.07
CA GLU A 13 -11.95 10.22 -8.54
C GLU A 13 -10.80 9.37 -7.97
N SER A 14 -9.58 9.91 -7.94
CA SER A 14 -8.43 9.24 -7.31
C SER A 14 -8.67 8.97 -5.82
N PHE A 15 -9.24 9.93 -5.10
CA PHE A 15 -9.58 9.77 -3.69
C PHE A 15 -10.66 8.72 -3.47
N ARG A 16 -11.72 8.72 -4.29
CA ARG A 16 -12.76 7.69 -4.25
C ARG A 16 -12.22 6.29 -4.49
N GLN A 17 -11.37 6.11 -5.49
CA GLN A 17 -10.76 4.81 -5.79
C GLN A 17 -9.84 4.35 -4.66
N LYS A 18 -9.06 5.26 -4.07
CA LYS A 18 -8.23 4.95 -2.89
C LYS A 18 -9.08 4.54 -1.69
N GLU A 19 -10.20 5.20 -1.45
CA GLU A 19 -11.11 4.86 -0.35
C GLU A 19 -11.76 3.49 -0.56
N ALA A 20 -12.30 3.23 -1.74
CA ALA A 20 -12.87 1.92 -2.08
C ALA A 20 -11.84 0.78 -1.90
N ARG A 21 -10.58 1.03 -2.31
CA ARG A 21 -9.49 0.08 -2.09
C ARG A 21 -9.20 -0.12 -0.59
N ARG A 22 -9.18 0.94 0.21
CA ARG A 22 -8.96 0.84 1.67
C ARG A 22 -10.04 -0.01 2.33
N LEU A 23 -11.30 0.22 2.00
CA LEU A 23 -12.42 -0.57 2.53
C LEU A 23 -12.29 -2.05 2.15
N LYS A 24 -11.94 -2.35 0.89
CA LYS A 24 -11.71 -3.73 0.43
C LYS A 24 -10.54 -4.40 1.14
N LEU A 25 -9.43 -3.68 1.38
CA LEU A 25 -8.29 -4.21 2.12
C LEU A 25 -8.63 -4.42 3.61
N ALA A 26 -9.42 -3.52 4.19
CA ALA A 26 -9.88 -3.62 5.57
C ALA A 26 -10.80 -4.83 5.79
N SER A 27 -11.55 -5.28 4.78
CA SER A 27 -12.40 -6.47 4.87
C SER A 27 -11.66 -7.79 4.70
N LEU A 28 -10.36 -7.78 4.38
CA LEU A 28 -9.58 -9.02 4.22
C LEU A 28 -9.41 -9.76 5.57
N PRO A 29 -9.31 -11.10 5.55
CA PRO A 29 -8.88 -11.88 6.71
C PRO A 29 -7.53 -11.40 7.24
N PHE A 30 -7.29 -11.63 8.52
CA PHE A 30 -6.06 -11.20 9.19
C PHE A 30 -4.80 -11.76 8.51
N GLU A 31 -4.79 -13.06 8.20
CA GLU A 31 -3.68 -13.74 7.53
C GLU A 31 -3.33 -13.09 6.19
N GLU A 32 -4.34 -12.74 5.40
CA GLU A 32 -4.14 -12.13 4.09
C GLU A 32 -3.57 -10.71 4.20
N LYS A 33 -4.01 -9.95 5.21
CA LYS A 33 -3.41 -8.63 5.51
C LYS A 33 -1.94 -8.78 5.87
N VAL A 34 -1.58 -9.78 6.66
CA VAL A 34 -0.18 -10.04 7.05
C VAL A 34 0.65 -10.38 5.82
N ARG A 35 0.18 -11.28 4.94
CA ARG A 35 0.87 -11.60 3.67
C ARG A 35 1.12 -10.35 2.82
N ILE A 36 0.11 -9.50 2.66
CA ILE A 36 0.25 -8.25 1.91
C ILE A 36 1.32 -7.34 2.55
N VAL A 37 1.34 -7.22 3.88
CA VAL A 37 2.37 -6.43 4.58
C VAL A 37 3.77 -6.99 4.33
N VAL A 38 3.95 -8.31 4.35
CA VAL A 38 5.24 -8.96 4.04
C VAL A 38 5.69 -8.65 2.62
N GLU A 39 4.80 -8.73 1.63
CA GLU A 39 5.14 -8.38 0.25
C GLU A 39 5.54 -6.89 0.12
N LEU A 40 4.85 -5.99 0.82
CA LEU A 40 5.23 -4.57 0.85
C LEU A 40 6.60 -4.37 1.52
N GLN A 41 6.91 -5.11 2.57
CA GLN A 41 8.23 -5.10 3.20
C GLN A 41 9.31 -5.61 2.25
N LYS A 42 9.06 -6.66 1.46
CA LYS A 42 10.00 -7.17 0.44
C LYS A 42 10.36 -6.10 -0.58
N ILE A 43 9.36 -5.34 -1.05
CA ILE A 43 9.56 -4.24 -2.00
C ILE A 43 10.35 -3.08 -1.37
N GLN A 44 10.04 -2.74 -0.11
CA GLN A 44 10.66 -1.59 0.56
C GLN A 44 12.09 -1.89 1.05
N ALA A 45 12.37 -3.14 1.43
CA ALA A 45 13.62 -3.52 2.07
C ALA A 45 14.90 -3.16 1.28
N PRO A 46 14.99 -3.39 -0.05
CA PRO A 46 16.15 -2.96 -0.85
C PRO A 46 16.41 -1.45 -0.75
N ILE A 47 15.35 -0.63 -0.80
CA ILE A 47 15.45 0.84 -0.75
C ILE A 47 16.00 1.27 0.62
N LEU A 48 15.50 0.69 1.70
CA LEU A 48 15.94 1.03 3.06
C LEU A 48 17.37 0.55 3.32
N ARG A 49 17.73 -0.64 2.83
CA ARG A 49 19.11 -1.17 2.91
C ARG A 49 20.10 -0.29 2.15
N ALA A 50 19.74 0.18 0.95
CA ALA A 50 20.57 1.10 0.17
C ALA A 50 20.82 2.43 0.90
N ARG A 51 19.90 2.83 1.79
CA ARG A 51 20.03 4.00 2.67
C ARG A 51 20.80 3.72 3.96
N GLY A 52 21.37 2.53 4.13
CA GLY A 52 22.10 2.12 5.33
C GLY A 52 21.19 1.75 6.52
N ILE A 53 19.88 1.67 6.32
CA ILE A 53 18.94 1.30 7.39
C ILE A 53 18.87 -0.22 7.50
N LYS A 54 19.20 -0.75 8.68
CA LYS A 54 19.09 -2.18 8.95
C LYS A 54 17.61 -2.58 9.07
N VAL A 55 17.12 -3.33 8.09
CA VAL A 55 15.73 -3.80 8.04
C VAL A 55 15.65 -5.31 7.80
N LYS A 56 14.72 -5.96 8.49
CA LYS A 56 14.40 -7.39 8.35
C LYS A 56 12.97 -7.52 7.83
N VAL A 57 12.81 -8.22 6.70
CA VAL A 57 11.50 -8.64 6.19
C VAL A 57 11.00 -9.76 7.11
N TRP A 58 9.72 -9.74 7.48
CA TRP A 58 9.14 -10.80 8.29
C TRP A 58 9.09 -12.11 7.52
N ASP A 59 9.38 -13.20 8.22
CA ASP A 59 9.21 -14.55 7.73
C ASP A 59 7.94 -15.11 8.37
N ILE A 60 6.98 -15.48 7.53
CA ILE A 60 5.68 -15.99 7.95
C ILE A 60 5.47 -17.45 7.54
N ASP A 61 6.46 -18.08 6.89
CA ASP A 61 6.43 -19.50 6.47
C ASP A 61 6.89 -20.43 7.61
N SER A 62 6.64 -20.04 8.86
CA SER A 62 7.09 -20.77 10.04
C SER A 62 5.91 -21.14 10.93
N HIS A 63 5.17 -22.19 10.57
CA HIS A 63 4.78 -23.34 11.41
C HIS A 63 3.82 -24.27 10.65
#